data_AF-Q3ICQ2-F1
#
_entry.id   AF-Q3ICQ2-F1
#
_cell.length_a   1.000
_cell.length_b   1.000
_cell.length_c   1.000
_cell.angle_alpha   90.00
_cell.angle_beta   90.00
_cell.angle_gamma   90.00
#
_symmetry.space_group_name_H-M   'P 1'
#
loop_
_entity.id
_entity.type
_entity.pdbx_description
1 polymer ?
#
loop_
_entity_poly.entity_id
_entity_poly.type
_entity_poly.pdbx_seq_one_letter_code
_entity_poly.pdbx_strand_id
1 'polypeptide(L)'
;MNDITIATHNGTFHADDVFSVAALKYIYPSFKLIRTRDMELISKADVVIDVGGEHNPETGRFDHHQRGGAGARENGIPFSSFGLIWQKYGLEICQGSQETANAIDSGLVSTIDAIDCGHVEGVAKGISLSQTISMFNPTWQEESNFDACFDEAVEFASRILTRFIAAANGGINAKAIVAKAIENAADPRVIVLEQYTPWKKTVHALSDKALYMVYPSHSGQWIVQTVPVEPGSFEDRKSLPKPWAGLSDKEFQDETGLEDAVFCHNGLFIAGAKSFASAMKMAAMALEA
;
A
#
# COMPACT_ATOMS: atom_id res chain seq x y z
N MET A 1 26.16 23.31 -11.58
CA MET A 1 25.91 21.99 -10.96
C MET A 1 25.78 21.03 -12.12
N ASN A 2 26.56 19.96 -12.16
CA ASN A 2 26.35 18.96 -13.22
C ASN A 2 25.04 18.25 -12.89
N ASP A 3 24.08 18.30 -13.80
CA ASP A 3 22.83 17.56 -13.67
C ASP A 3 23.17 16.06 -13.64
N ILE A 4 22.70 15.36 -12.60
CA ILE A 4 22.83 13.90 -12.48
C ILE A 4 22.22 13.27 -13.73
N THR A 5 22.93 12.33 -14.35
CA THR A 5 22.44 11.55 -15.49
C THR A 5 22.04 10.16 -15.04
N ILE A 6 20.78 9.80 -15.28
CA ILE A 6 20.23 8.47 -15.01
C ILE A 6 19.99 7.77 -16.34
N ALA A 7 20.46 6.53 -16.49
CA ALA A 7 20.23 5.72 -17.68
C ALA A 7 19.39 4.48 -17.36
N THR A 8 18.44 4.16 -18.24
CA THR A 8 17.68 2.89 -18.27
C THR A 8 17.54 2.40 -19.71
N HIS A 9 17.02 1.20 -19.93
CA HIS A 9 16.82 0.68 -21.28
C HIS A 9 15.70 1.43 -22.04
N ASN A 10 15.73 1.40 -23.37
CA ASN A 10 14.71 2.03 -24.24
C ASN A 10 13.69 1.04 -24.84
N GLY A 11 13.52 -0.13 -24.22
CA GLY A 11 12.50 -1.11 -24.65
C GLY A 11 11.13 -0.87 -24.04
N THR A 12 10.28 -1.89 -24.19
CA THR A 12 9.14 -2.11 -23.30
C THR A 12 9.61 -2.01 -21.86
N PHE A 13 8.99 -1.12 -21.11
CA PHE A 13 9.32 -0.87 -19.71
C PHE A 13 8.44 -1.68 -18.78
N HIS A 14 8.96 -1.91 -17.58
CA HIS A 14 8.33 -2.73 -16.56
C HIS A 14 8.05 -1.86 -15.32
N ALA A 15 7.65 -2.49 -14.22
CA ALA A 15 7.42 -1.73 -13.00
C ALA A 15 8.71 -1.41 -12.27
N ASP A 16 9.75 -2.23 -12.40
CA ASP A 16 10.97 -2.05 -11.63
C ASP A 16 11.78 -0.84 -12.14
N ASP A 17 11.96 -0.67 -13.45
CA ASP A 17 12.62 0.49 -14.05
C ASP A 17 11.82 1.78 -13.84
N VAL A 18 10.50 1.73 -14.00
CA VAL A 18 9.60 2.87 -13.73
C VAL A 18 9.63 3.29 -12.26
N PHE A 19 9.47 2.35 -11.31
CA PHE A 19 9.49 2.68 -9.88
C PHE A 19 10.89 3.05 -9.38
N SER A 20 11.95 2.56 -10.01
CA SER A 20 13.32 3.01 -9.75
C SER A 20 13.48 4.50 -10.04
N VAL A 21 13.02 4.98 -11.20
CA VAL A 21 13.07 6.42 -11.53
C VAL A 21 12.17 7.23 -10.59
N ALA A 22 10.97 6.72 -10.28
CA ALA A 22 10.06 7.37 -9.33
C ALA A 22 10.66 7.51 -7.92
N ALA A 23 11.41 6.51 -7.45
CA ALA A 23 12.13 6.56 -6.19
C ALA A 23 13.30 7.55 -6.24
N LEU A 24 14.06 7.56 -7.33
CA LEU A 24 15.22 8.45 -7.50
C LEU A 24 14.81 9.94 -7.54
N LYS A 25 13.58 10.28 -7.91
CA LYS A 25 13.04 11.66 -7.79
C LYS A 25 13.03 12.21 -6.36
N TYR A 26 13.02 11.35 -5.33
CA TYR A 26 13.15 11.78 -3.94
C TYR A 26 14.60 12.12 -3.55
N ILE A 27 15.57 11.54 -4.24
CA ILE A 27 17.01 11.67 -3.95
C ILE A 27 17.62 12.79 -4.79
N TYR A 28 17.23 12.86 -6.07
CA TYR A 28 17.70 13.82 -7.04
C TYR A 28 16.53 14.71 -7.48
N PRO A 29 16.39 15.94 -6.96
CA PRO A 29 15.30 16.84 -7.32
C PRO A 29 15.29 17.24 -8.80
N SER A 30 16.43 17.13 -9.48
CA SER A 30 16.60 17.33 -10.91
C SER A 30 17.65 16.35 -11.44
N PHE A 31 17.34 15.70 -12.55
CA PHE A 31 18.26 14.82 -13.26
C PHE A 31 17.89 14.77 -14.74
N LYS A 32 18.85 14.38 -15.58
CA LYS A 32 18.63 14.02 -16.97
C LYS A 32 18.40 12.52 -17.07
N LEU A 33 17.21 12.12 -17.52
CA LEU A 33 16.93 10.73 -17.86
C LEU A 33 17.36 10.43 -19.30
N ILE A 34 18.01 9.29 -19.50
CA ILE A 34 18.36 8.77 -20.83
C ILE A 34 17.84 7.32 -20.92
N ARG A 35 16.92 7.07 -21.85
CA ARG A 35 16.49 5.72 -22.21
C ARG A 35 17.34 5.25 -23.40
N THR A 36 18.19 4.24 -23.20
CA THR A 36 19.13 3.78 -24.23
C THR A 36 19.63 2.34 -24.01
N ARG A 37 20.17 1.72 -25.06
CA ARG A 37 21.00 0.51 -24.99
C ARG A 37 22.44 0.74 -25.49
N ASP A 38 22.79 1.99 -25.73
CA ASP A 38 24.14 2.38 -26.12
C ASP A 38 25.07 2.33 -24.89
N MET A 39 26.01 1.39 -24.91
CA MET A 39 26.96 1.18 -23.81
C MET A 39 27.86 2.38 -23.56
N GLU A 40 28.17 3.20 -24.57
CA GLU A 40 28.96 4.41 -24.36
C GLU A 40 28.18 5.43 -23.53
N LEU A 41 26.89 5.59 -23.80
CA LEU A 41 26.02 6.48 -23.01
C LEU A 41 25.79 5.93 -21.60
N ILE A 42 25.55 4.62 -21.48
CA ILE A 42 25.35 3.94 -20.19
C ILE A 42 26.60 4.08 -19.31
N SER A 43 27.79 3.86 -19.85
CA SER A 43 29.04 3.94 -19.09
C SER A 43 29.32 5.33 -18.51
N LYS A 44 28.81 6.38 -19.16
CA LYS A 44 28.97 7.79 -18.77
C LYS A 44 27.89 8.28 -17.79
N ALA A 45 26.82 7.52 -17.58
CA ALA A 45 25.75 7.90 -16.66
C ALA A 45 26.19 7.76 -15.19
N ASP A 46 25.69 8.64 -14.34
CA ASP A 46 25.95 8.63 -12.89
C ASP A 46 25.22 7.46 -12.21
N VAL A 47 23.97 7.22 -12.62
CA VAL A 47 23.14 6.11 -12.15
C VAL A 47 22.63 5.31 -13.35
N VAL A 48 22.72 3.99 -13.28
CA VAL A 48 22.21 3.07 -14.30
C VAL A 48 21.30 2.08 -13.62
N ILE A 49 20.08 1.94 -14.15
CA ILE A 49 19.05 1.02 -13.67
C ILE A 49 18.64 0.11 -14.84
N ASP A 50 18.39 -1.16 -14.56
CA ASP A 50 17.81 -2.13 -15.49
C ASP A 50 18.50 -2.31 -16.85
N VAL A 51 19.77 -1.91 -16.94
CA VAL A 51 20.59 -2.04 -18.15
C VAL A 51 22.08 -2.04 -17.79
N GLY A 52 22.90 -2.59 -18.67
CA GLY A 52 24.36 -2.56 -18.56
C GLY A 52 25.00 -3.84 -18.01
N GLY A 53 24.21 -4.75 -17.44
CA GLY A 53 24.64 -6.06 -16.97
C GLY A 53 25.55 -6.02 -15.74
N GLU A 54 25.37 -5.03 -14.87
CA GLU A 54 26.20 -4.84 -13.67
C GLU A 54 25.38 -4.35 -12.47
N HIS A 55 25.63 -4.96 -11.31
CA HIS A 55 25.19 -4.44 -10.02
C HIS A 55 26.40 -4.00 -9.18
N ASN A 56 26.45 -2.71 -8.87
CA ASN A 56 27.41 -2.11 -7.95
C ASN A 56 26.83 -0.80 -7.38
N PRO A 57 26.29 -0.82 -6.15
CA PRO A 57 25.72 0.36 -5.50
C PRO A 57 26.68 1.54 -5.40
N GLU A 58 27.97 1.30 -5.16
CA GLU A 58 28.98 2.36 -4.96
C GLU A 58 29.22 3.17 -6.22
N THR A 59 29.13 2.53 -7.39
CA THR A 59 29.28 3.17 -8.70
C THR A 59 27.93 3.46 -9.36
N GLY A 60 26.82 3.34 -8.63
CA GLY A 60 25.49 3.66 -9.12
C GLY A 60 25.00 2.72 -10.23
N ARG A 61 25.27 1.41 -10.12
CA ARG A 61 24.83 0.39 -11.08
C ARG A 61 23.83 -0.56 -10.42
N PHE A 62 22.61 -0.61 -10.96
CA PHE A 62 21.47 -1.31 -10.38
C PHE A 62 20.76 -2.14 -11.46
N ASP A 63 21.52 -3.02 -12.13
CA ASP A 63 20.95 -4.03 -13.01
C ASP A 63 20.86 -5.39 -12.29
N HIS A 64 19.93 -6.24 -12.71
CA HIS A 64 19.73 -7.59 -12.20
C HIS A 64 19.85 -8.68 -13.29
N HIS A 65 20.02 -8.30 -14.56
CA HIS A 65 20.10 -9.22 -15.70
C HIS A 65 21.41 -10.00 -15.82
N GLN A 66 22.47 -9.60 -15.10
CA GLN A 66 23.77 -10.27 -15.15
C GLN A 66 23.70 -11.73 -14.73
N ARG A 67 24.68 -12.52 -15.19
CA ARG A 67 24.82 -13.92 -14.78
C ARG A 67 24.99 -14.00 -13.26
N GLY A 68 24.06 -14.70 -12.62
CA GLY A 68 24.01 -14.84 -11.15
C GLY A 68 23.07 -13.84 -10.46
N GLY A 69 22.45 -12.92 -11.19
CA GLY A 69 21.51 -11.93 -10.65
C GLY A 69 22.18 -10.86 -9.78
N ALA A 70 21.37 -10.14 -9.00
CA ALA A 70 21.81 -9.12 -8.05
C ALA A 70 21.60 -9.52 -6.58
N GLY A 71 21.52 -10.83 -6.31
CA GLY A 71 21.18 -11.37 -5.00
C GLY A 71 19.67 -11.45 -4.74
N ALA A 72 19.30 -11.80 -3.50
CA ALA A 72 17.92 -12.00 -3.08
C ALA A 72 17.73 -11.61 -1.61
N ARG A 73 16.47 -11.34 -1.24
CA ARG A 73 16.04 -11.17 0.15
C ARG A 73 16.17 -12.48 0.92
N GLU A 74 16.13 -12.42 2.25
CA GLU A 74 16.15 -13.61 3.12
C GLU A 74 15.00 -14.59 2.83
N ASN A 75 13.85 -14.08 2.36
CA ASN A 75 12.71 -14.90 1.95
C ASN A 75 12.86 -15.54 0.56
N GLY A 76 14.00 -15.36 -0.11
CA GLY A 76 14.31 -15.95 -1.41
C GLY A 76 13.89 -15.12 -2.63
N ILE A 77 13.14 -14.03 -2.44
CA ILE A 77 12.73 -13.15 -3.55
C ILE A 77 13.96 -12.43 -4.12
N PRO A 78 14.31 -12.62 -5.40
CA PRO A 78 15.42 -11.92 -6.04
C PRO A 78 15.16 -10.41 -6.09
N PHE A 79 16.22 -9.61 -6.13
CA PHE A 79 16.08 -8.17 -6.36
C PHE A 79 16.02 -7.88 -7.86
N SER A 80 15.03 -7.09 -8.29
CA SER A 80 15.09 -6.34 -9.54
C SER A 80 15.65 -4.94 -9.29
N SER A 81 15.74 -4.11 -10.33
CA SER A 81 16.34 -2.77 -10.24
C SER A 81 15.71 -1.91 -9.15
N PHE A 82 14.39 -2.01 -8.96
CA PHE A 82 13.68 -1.26 -7.91
C PHE A 82 14.07 -1.70 -6.51
N GLY A 83 14.16 -3.01 -6.27
CA GLY A 83 14.72 -3.59 -5.06
C GLY A 83 16.11 -3.05 -4.72
N LEU A 84 17.02 -3.02 -5.70
CA LEU A 84 18.39 -2.56 -5.51
C LEU A 84 18.46 -1.05 -5.20
N ILE A 85 17.63 -0.25 -5.87
CA ILE A 85 17.45 1.17 -5.55
C ILE A 85 16.91 1.34 -4.13
N TRP A 86 15.92 0.53 -3.74
CA TRP A 86 15.32 0.60 -2.42
C TRP A 86 16.29 0.19 -1.31
N GLN A 87 17.15 -0.81 -1.55
CA GLN A 87 18.21 -1.17 -0.62
C GLN A 87 19.16 0.00 -0.34
N LYS A 88 19.54 0.76 -1.37
CA LYS A 88 20.47 1.88 -1.21
C LYS A 88 19.80 3.13 -0.65
N TYR A 89 18.62 3.48 -1.13
CA TYR A 89 18.00 4.79 -0.90
C TYR A 89 16.71 4.76 -0.08
N GLY A 90 16.12 3.58 0.14
CA GLY A 90 14.79 3.45 0.75
C GLY A 90 14.69 4.10 2.14
N LEU A 91 15.74 4.02 2.94
CA LEU A 91 15.79 4.67 4.25
C LEU A 91 15.79 6.20 4.14
N GLU A 92 16.55 6.75 3.19
CA GLU A 92 16.61 8.20 2.92
C GLU A 92 15.27 8.71 2.37
N ILE A 93 14.67 7.98 1.43
CA ILE A 93 13.32 8.25 0.89
C ILE A 93 12.29 8.30 2.03
N CYS A 94 12.44 7.43 3.03
CA CYS A 94 11.59 7.37 4.21
C CYS A 94 12.03 8.31 5.35
N GLN A 95 12.90 9.28 5.08
CA GLN A 95 13.37 10.28 6.04
C GLN A 95 13.99 9.67 7.31
N GLY A 96 14.69 8.54 7.17
CA GLY A 96 15.32 7.81 8.28
C GLY A 96 14.40 6.87 9.05
N SER A 97 13.12 6.75 8.67
CA SER A 97 12.21 5.77 9.29
C SER A 97 12.42 4.37 8.75
N GLN A 98 13.18 3.54 9.48
CA GLN A 98 13.40 2.14 9.11
C GLN A 98 12.09 1.34 9.08
N GLU A 99 11.16 1.63 10.00
CA GLU A 99 9.87 0.97 10.06
C GLU A 99 9.04 1.24 8.80
N THR A 100 9.05 2.49 8.32
CA THR A 100 8.39 2.89 7.06
C THR A 100 9.06 2.22 5.87
N ALA A 101 10.40 2.22 5.81
CA ALA A 101 11.16 1.60 4.73
C ALA A 101 10.87 0.09 4.62
N ASN A 102 10.82 -0.62 5.76
CA ASN A 102 10.48 -2.04 5.83
C ASN A 102 9.01 -2.30 5.41
N ALA A 103 8.09 -1.43 5.83
CA ALA A 103 6.67 -1.55 5.47
C ALA A 103 6.44 -1.37 3.96
N ILE A 104 7.20 -0.49 3.31
CA ILE A 104 7.12 -0.29 1.85
C ILE A 104 7.87 -1.41 1.11
N ASP A 105 9.02 -1.86 1.60
CA ASP A 105 9.74 -2.98 0.99
C ASP A 105 8.86 -4.23 0.93
N SER A 106 8.28 -4.61 2.07
CA SER A 106 7.42 -5.78 2.18
C SER A 106 6.09 -5.66 1.42
N GLY A 107 5.52 -4.45 1.33
CA GLY A 107 4.19 -4.23 0.73
C GLY A 107 4.19 -3.87 -0.76
N LEU A 108 5.26 -3.27 -1.27
CA LEU A 108 5.34 -2.74 -2.63
C LEU A 108 6.57 -3.26 -3.38
N VAL A 109 7.78 -3.00 -2.85
CA VAL A 109 9.03 -3.25 -3.59
C VAL A 109 9.23 -4.74 -3.85
N SER A 110 9.18 -5.55 -2.79
CA SER A 110 9.34 -7.00 -2.89
C SER A 110 8.30 -7.66 -3.79
N THR A 111 7.10 -7.08 -3.92
CA THR A 111 6.06 -7.59 -4.81
C THR A 111 6.37 -7.29 -6.27
N ILE A 112 6.86 -6.08 -6.56
CA ILE A 112 7.32 -5.70 -7.90
C ILE A 112 8.51 -6.56 -8.30
N ASP A 113 9.51 -6.68 -7.43
CA ASP A 113 10.70 -7.50 -7.67
C ASP A 113 10.35 -8.96 -7.94
N ALA A 114 9.42 -9.54 -7.17
CA ALA A 114 9.00 -10.92 -7.37
C ALA A 114 8.34 -11.14 -8.74
N ILE A 115 7.48 -10.21 -9.19
CA ILE A 115 6.84 -10.29 -10.51
C ILE A 115 7.89 -10.16 -11.61
N ASP A 116 8.76 -9.17 -11.49
CA ASP A 116 9.76 -8.83 -12.49
C ASP A 116 10.80 -9.94 -12.67
N CYS A 117 11.28 -10.51 -11.56
CA CYS A 117 12.20 -11.65 -11.56
C CYS A 117 11.54 -13.00 -11.84
N GLY A 118 10.23 -13.04 -12.16
CA GLY A 118 9.50 -14.28 -12.42
C GLY A 118 9.39 -15.21 -11.20
N HIS A 119 9.52 -14.68 -9.99
CA HIS A 119 9.44 -15.40 -8.71
C HIS A 119 8.01 -15.46 -8.15
N VAL A 120 7.01 -15.51 -9.02
CA VAL A 120 5.60 -15.63 -8.63
C VAL A 120 5.08 -17.03 -8.92
N GLU A 121 4.27 -17.56 -8.01
CA GLU A 121 3.66 -18.88 -8.16
C GLU A 121 2.27 -18.82 -8.78
N GLY A 122 1.97 -19.79 -9.63
CA GLY A 122 0.64 -19.99 -10.21
C GLY A 122 0.26 -18.96 -11.27
N VAL A 123 -1.03 -18.92 -11.60
CA VAL A 123 -1.58 -17.99 -12.58
C VAL A 123 -1.99 -16.71 -11.86
N ALA A 124 -1.49 -15.57 -12.33
CA ALA A 124 -1.89 -14.26 -11.83
C ALA A 124 -3.42 -14.11 -11.88
N LYS A 125 -4.01 -13.72 -10.76
CA LYS A 125 -5.45 -13.43 -10.64
C LYS A 125 -5.66 -11.93 -10.50
N GLY A 126 -6.53 -11.36 -11.34
CA GLY A 126 -6.77 -9.91 -11.36
C GLY A 126 -5.65 -9.12 -12.03
N ILE A 127 -5.73 -7.79 -11.94
CA ILE A 127 -4.76 -6.85 -12.50
C ILE A 127 -3.76 -6.46 -11.41
N SER A 128 -2.47 -6.73 -11.62
CA SER A 128 -1.41 -6.30 -10.69
C SER A 128 -0.97 -4.86 -10.94
N LEU A 129 -0.23 -4.27 -9.99
CA LEU A 129 0.38 -2.96 -10.21
C LEU A 129 1.42 -3.02 -11.35
N SER A 130 2.20 -4.11 -11.46
CA SER A 130 3.14 -4.27 -12.57
C SER A 130 2.44 -4.40 -13.93
N GLN A 131 1.32 -5.10 -13.99
CA GLN A 131 0.49 -5.12 -15.20
C GLN A 131 -0.09 -3.74 -15.50
N THR A 132 -0.51 -2.99 -14.47
CA THR A 132 -1.00 -1.62 -14.64
C THR A 132 0.06 -0.71 -15.25
N ILE A 133 1.32 -0.79 -14.78
CA ILE A 133 2.43 -0.06 -15.39
C ILE A 133 2.67 -0.54 -16.83
N SER A 134 2.64 -1.85 -17.07
CA SER A 134 2.79 -2.40 -18.42
C SER A 134 1.75 -1.85 -19.41
N MET A 135 0.54 -1.50 -18.95
CA MET A 135 -0.51 -0.92 -19.79
C MET A 135 -0.21 0.49 -20.30
N PHE A 136 0.81 1.18 -19.78
CA PHE A 136 1.29 2.44 -20.35
C PHE A 136 2.20 2.21 -21.56
N ASN A 137 2.73 1.00 -21.78
CA ASN A 137 3.54 0.73 -22.96
C ASN A 137 2.69 0.85 -24.23
N PRO A 138 3.24 1.46 -25.30
CA PRO A 138 2.61 1.45 -26.59
C PRO A 138 2.18 0.06 -27.07
N THR A 139 0.95 -0.04 -27.56
CA THR A 139 0.45 -1.23 -28.26
C THR A 139 0.98 -1.29 -29.69
N TRP A 140 0.90 -2.47 -30.30
CA TRP A 140 1.29 -2.66 -31.70
C TRP A 140 0.38 -1.91 -32.70
N GLN A 141 -0.78 -1.39 -32.25
CA GLN A 141 -1.76 -0.72 -33.10
C GLN A 141 -1.74 0.81 -32.99
N GLU A 142 -0.80 1.39 -32.25
CA GLU A 142 -0.72 2.83 -32.07
C GLU A 142 0.64 3.39 -32.46
N GLU A 143 0.62 4.56 -33.10
CA GLU A 143 1.81 5.39 -33.21
C GLU A 143 1.98 6.13 -31.89
N SER A 144 2.99 5.77 -31.12
CA SER A 144 3.24 6.39 -29.81
C SER A 144 4.72 6.51 -29.55
N ASN A 145 5.05 7.43 -28.65
CA ASN A 145 6.42 7.66 -28.21
C ASN A 145 6.65 6.92 -26.89
N PHE A 146 7.43 5.85 -26.93
CA PHE A 146 7.78 5.03 -25.75
C PHE A 146 8.33 5.86 -24.58
N ASP A 147 9.11 6.91 -24.86
CA ASP A 147 9.71 7.73 -23.81
C ASP A 147 8.66 8.62 -23.15
N ALA A 148 7.72 9.18 -23.93
CA ALA A 148 6.60 9.95 -23.37
C ALA A 148 5.68 9.07 -22.52
N CYS A 149 5.37 7.85 -23.00
CA CYS A 149 4.61 6.87 -22.24
C CYS A 149 5.32 6.44 -20.93
N PHE A 150 6.64 6.31 -20.97
CA PHE A 150 7.43 6.03 -19.79
C PHE A 150 7.36 7.18 -18.78
N ASP A 151 7.48 8.43 -19.23
CA ASP A 151 7.36 9.60 -18.36
C ASP A 151 6.00 9.64 -17.67
N GLU A 152 4.92 9.34 -18.38
CA GLU A 152 3.56 9.20 -17.80
C GLU A 152 3.49 8.09 -16.75
N ALA A 153 4.07 6.92 -17.04
CA ALA A 153 4.14 5.81 -16.10
C ALA A 153 4.94 6.17 -14.84
N VAL A 154 6.05 6.90 -14.98
CA VAL A 154 6.86 7.39 -13.85
C VAL A 154 6.10 8.41 -13.01
N GLU A 155 5.35 9.33 -13.61
CA GLU A 155 4.49 10.27 -12.86
C GLU A 155 3.41 9.53 -12.05
N PHE A 156 2.76 8.55 -12.66
CA PHE A 156 1.82 7.68 -11.97
C PHE A 156 2.49 6.92 -10.82
N ALA A 157 3.61 6.24 -11.07
CA ALA A 157 4.35 5.49 -10.07
C ALA A 157 4.85 6.40 -8.92
N SER A 158 5.29 7.62 -9.23
CA SER A 158 5.69 8.62 -8.24
C SER A 158 4.55 8.93 -7.28
N ARG A 159 3.35 9.18 -7.82
CA ARG A 159 2.15 9.43 -7.01
C ARG A 159 1.78 8.23 -6.15
N ILE A 160 1.86 7.02 -6.70
CA ILE A 160 1.57 5.78 -5.97
C ILE A 160 2.57 5.58 -4.82
N LEU A 161 3.88 5.74 -5.10
CA LEU A 161 4.93 5.63 -4.09
C LEU A 161 4.73 6.63 -2.95
N THR A 162 4.40 7.90 -3.26
CA THR A 162 4.06 8.90 -2.22
C THR A 162 2.91 8.43 -1.34
N ARG A 163 1.88 7.80 -1.92
CA ARG A 163 0.73 7.30 -1.17
C ARG A 163 1.05 6.08 -0.32
N PHE A 164 1.91 5.18 -0.80
CA PHE A 164 2.43 4.06 0.01
C PHE A 164 3.21 4.58 1.22
N ILE A 165 4.11 5.55 1.02
CA ILE A 165 4.85 6.20 2.12
C ILE A 165 3.90 6.84 3.13
N ALA A 166 2.93 7.64 2.65
CA ALA A 166 1.96 8.29 3.51
C ALA A 166 1.08 7.29 4.28
N ALA A 167 0.66 6.20 3.65
CA ALA A 167 -0.14 5.16 4.29
C ALA A 167 0.67 4.38 5.35
N ALA A 168 1.93 4.06 5.07
CA ALA A 168 2.83 3.42 6.02
C ALA A 168 3.06 4.31 7.25
N ASN A 169 3.42 5.59 7.05
CA ASN A 169 3.58 6.56 8.12
C ASN A 169 2.28 6.74 8.93
N GLY A 170 1.13 6.86 8.27
CA GLY A 170 -0.17 6.96 8.93
C GLY A 170 -0.49 5.74 9.79
N GLY A 171 -0.17 4.54 9.30
CA GLY A 171 -0.33 3.29 10.04
C GLY A 171 0.61 3.18 11.26
N ILE A 172 1.85 3.65 11.15
CA ILE A 172 2.82 3.65 12.25
C ILE A 172 2.37 4.62 13.35
N ASN A 173 2.04 5.86 12.96
CA ASN A 173 1.57 6.89 13.90
C ASN A 173 0.25 6.49 14.59
N ALA A 174 -0.58 5.70 13.91
CA ALA A 174 -1.82 5.15 14.45
C ALA A 174 -1.60 4.12 15.57
N LYS A 175 -0.46 3.42 15.61
CA LYS A 175 -0.24 2.29 16.53
C LYS A 175 -0.45 2.68 17.99
N ALA A 176 0.17 3.76 18.45
CA ALA A 176 0.07 4.20 19.84
C ALA A 176 -1.36 4.62 20.22
N ILE A 177 -2.08 5.27 19.30
CA ILE A 177 -3.47 5.69 19.50
C ILE A 177 -4.36 4.46 19.69
N VAL A 178 -4.22 3.47 18.80
CA VAL A 178 -5.04 2.25 18.83
C VAL A 178 -4.67 1.36 20.01
N ALA A 179 -3.38 1.22 20.34
CA ALA A 179 -2.93 0.47 21.52
C ALA A 179 -3.52 1.06 22.80
N LYS A 180 -3.45 2.39 22.96
CA LYS A 180 -4.05 3.09 24.11
C LYS A 180 -5.57 2.93 24.16
N ALA A 181 -6.24 2.93 23.01
CA ALA A 181 -7.68 2.69 22.95
C ALA A 181 -8.04 1.25 23.38
N ILE A 182 -7.20 0.27 23.05
CA ILE A 182 -7.36 -1.12 23.49
C ILE A 182 -7.17 -1.23 25.01
N GLU A 183 -6.12 -0.63 25.56
CA GLU A 183 -5.85 -0.64 27.01
C GLU A 183 -6.96 0.02 27.83
N ASN A 184 -7.53 1.11 27.32
CA ASN A 184 -8.57 1.87 28.01
C ASN A 184 -10.00 1.37 27.73
N ALA A 185 -10.16 0.31 26.92
CA ALA A 185 -11.48 -0.20 26.55
C ALA A 185 -12.22 -0.70 27.80
N ALA A 186 -13.40 -0.14 28.05
CA ALA A 186 -14.26 -0.56 29.17
C ALA A 186 -14.73 -2.01 29.02
N ASP A 187 -15.03 -2.43 27.78
CA ASP A 187 -15.20 -3.82 27.39
C ASP A 187 -14.12 -4.16 26.35
N PRO A 188 -13.23 -5.14 26.58
CA PRO A 188 -12.15 -5.47 25.64
C PRO A 188 -12.66 -5.97 24.27
N ARG A 189 -13.97 -6.25 24.14
CA ARG A 189 -14.62 -6.63 22.88
C ARG A 189 -15.03 -5.42 22.02
N VAL A 190 -15.10 -4.20 22.59
CA VAL A 190 -15.52 -2.98 21.90
C VAL A 190 -14.48 -1.88 22.10
N ILE A 191 -13.77 -1.53 21.03
CA ILE A 191 -12.69 -0.55 21.07
C ILE A 191 -13.18 0.77 20.47
N VAL A 192 -13.05 1.87 21.21
CA VAL A 192 -13.49 3.19 20.77
C VAL A 192 -12.30 4.04 20.33
N LEU A 193 -12.40 4.68 19.16
CA LEU A 193 -11.46 5.69 18.70
C LEU A 193 -12.18 7.03 18.57
N GLU A 194 -11.60 8.09 19.15
CA GLU A 194 -12.19 9.45 19.10
C GLU A 194 -12.12 10.09 17.70
N GLN A 195 -11.29 9.55 16.82
CA GLN A 195 -11.19 9.93 15.42
C GLN A 195 -10.87 8.70 14.57
N TYR A 196 -11.28 8.71 13.30
CA TYR A 196 -10.89 7.64 12.38
C TYR A 196 -9.36 7.51 12.34
N THR A 197 -8.90 6.32 12.68
CA THR A 197 -7.48 5.96 12.74
C THR A 197 -7.33 4.55 12.14
N PRO A 198 -6.35 4.30 11.24
CA PRO A 198 -6.11 2.95 10.73
C PRO A 198 -5.83 1.96 11.87
N TRP A 199 -6.75 1.04 12.11
CA TRP A 199 -6.74 0.22 13.34
C TRP A 199 -6.50 -1.27 13.11
N LYS A 200 -6.86 -1.81 11.93
CA LYS A 200 -6.91 -3.26 11.67
C LYS A 200 -5.63 -4.00 12.10
N LYS A 201 -4.47 -3.60 11.56
CA LYS A 201 -3.18 -4.26 11.87
C LYS A 201 -2.88 -4.25 13.37
N THR A 202 -3.08 -3.11 14.04
CA THR A 202 -2.78 -2.95 15.46
C THR A 202 -3.74 -3.72 16.36
N VAL A 203 -5.04 -3.69 16.07
CA VAL A 203 -6.05 -4.46 16.82
C VAL A 203 -5.79 -5.96 16.70
N HIS A 204 -5.46 -6.45 15.50
CA HIS A 204 -5.09 -7.85 15.31
C HIS A 204 -3.84 -8.25 16.08
N ALA A 205 -2.85 -7.36 16.16
CA ALA A 205 -1.61 -7.64 16.88
C ALA A 205 -1.76 -7.59 18.41
N LEU A 206 -2.66 -6.73 18.93
CA LEU A 206 -2.74 -6.41 20.36
C LEU A 206 -4.01 -6.90 21.07
N SER A 207 -5.03 -7.34 20.33
CA SER A 207 -6.30 -7.79 20.92
C SER A 207 -6.84 -9.05 20.24
N ASP A 208 -6.91 -10.12 21.02
CA ASP A 208 -7.61 -11.37 20.70
C ASP A 208 -9.12 -11.28 20.94
N LYS A 209 -9.57 -10.34 21.79
CA LYS A 209 -10.96 -10.19 22.22
C LYS A 209 -11.78 -9.19 21.41
N ALA A 210 -11.15 -8.21 20.76
CA ALA A 210 -11.87 -7.17 20.04
C ALA A 210 -12.77 -7.77 18.96
N LEU A 211 -14.06 -7.43 19.01
CA LEU A 211 -15.09 -7.83 18.04
C LEU A 211 -15.61 -6.64 17.24
N TYR A 212 -15.68 -5.46 17.88
CA TYR A 212 -16.20 -4.25 17.25
C TYR A 212 -15.28 -3.04 17.51
N MET A 213 -15.21 -2.18 16.52
CA MET A 213 -14.59 -0.86 16.57
C MET A 213 -15.68 0.20 16.49
N VAL A 214 -15.59 1.24 17.33
CA VAL A 214 -16.51 2.38 17.30
C VAL A 214 -15.72 3.67 17.07
N TYR A 215 -16.04 4.44 16.04
CA TYR A 215 -15.31 5.66 15.70
C TYR A 215 -16.14 6.62 14.84
N PRO A 216 -15.84 7.94 14.81
CA PRO A 216 -16.53 8.86 13.91
C PRO A 216 -16.01 8.72 12.48
N SER A 217 -16.93 8.74 11.51
CA SER A 217 -16.65 8.89 10.10
C SER A 217 -16.25 10.33 9.76
N HIS A 218 -15.70 10.53 8.56
CA HIS A 218 -15.41 11.86 8.04
C HIS A 218 -16.68 12.71 7.81
N SER A 219 -17.87 12.10 7.73
CA SER A 219 -19.15 12.80 7.61
C SER A 219 -19.77 13.16 8.99
N GLY A 220 -19.08 12.86 10.10
CA GLY A 220 -19.53 13.15 11.46
C GLY A 220 -20.50 12.11 12.05
N GLN A 221 -20.85 11.08 11.29
CA GLN A 221 -21.61 9.93 11.82
C GLN A 221 -20.70 9.02 12.64
N TRP A 222 -21.25 8.30 13.60
CA TRP A 222 -20.53 7.29 14.36
C TRP A 222 -20.75 5.91 13.77
N ILE A 223 -19.65 5.19 13.58
CA ILE A 223 -19.59 3.89 12.93
C ILE A 223 -19.35 2.80 13.96
N VAL A 224 -20.05 1.69 13.83
CA VAL A 224 -19.71 0.40 14.42
C VAL A 224 -19.21 -0.49 13.30
N GLN A 225 -17.94 -0.90 13.34
CA GLN A 225 -17.33 -1.78 12.36
C GLN A 225 -16.86 -3.07 13.03
N THR A 226 -17.09 -4.22 12.39
CA THR A 226 -16.61 -5.52 12.85
C THR A 226 -15.09 -5.65 12.72
N VAL A 227 -14.50 -6.45 13.60
CA VAL A 227 -13.09 -6.88 13.48
C VAL A 227 -13.06 -8.16 12.64
N PRO A 228 -12.35 -8.19 11.48
CA PRO A 228 -12.24 -9.39 10.67
C PRO A 228 -11.46 -10.49 11.39
N VAL A 229 -11.58 -11.74 10.95
CA VAL A 229 -10.81 -12.88 11.51
C VAL A 229 -9.30 -12.72 11.26
N GLU A 230 -8.94 -12.12 10.13
CA GLU A 230 -7.56 -11.72 9.79
C GLU A 230 -7.53 -10.43 8.95
N PRO A 231 -6.42 -9.67 8.94
CA PRO A 231 -6.32 -8.46 8.13
C PRO A 231 -6.54 -8.75 6.63
N GLY A 232 -7.59 -8.15 6.06
CA GLY A 232 -7.95 -8.31 4.64
C GLY A 232 -9.01 -9.37 4.36
N SER A 233 -9.42 -10.16 5.36
CA SER A 233 -10.54 -11.09 5.24
C SER A 233 -11.90 -10.36 5.21
N PHE A 234 -12.87 -10.99 4.54
CA PHE A 234 -14.28 -10.61 4.56
C PHE A 234 -15.09 -11.36 5.63
N GLU A 235 -14.47 -12.31 6.34
CA GLU A 235 -15.07 -12.99 7.46
C GLU A 235 -14.79 -12.21 8.75
N ASP A 236 -15.86 -11.96 9.53
CA ASP A 236 -15.80 -11.22 10.78
C ASP A 236 -15.66 -12.15 11.99
N ARG A 237 -14.92 -11.73 13.02
CA ARG A 237 -14.90 -12.45 14.32
C ARG A 237 -16.31 -12.59 14.90
N LYS A 238 -17.13 -11.55 14.73
CA LYS A 238 -18.57 -11.56 15.01
C LYS A 238 -19.26 -10.54 14.12
N SER A 239 -20.12 -10.99 13.21
CA SER A 239 -20.95 -10.10 12.38
C SER A 239 -21.96 -9.32 13.23
N LEU A 240 -22.48 -8.22 12.68
CA LEU A 240 -23.62 -7.51 13.25
C LEU A 240 -24.91 -8.36 13.18
N PRO A 241 -25.95 -8.04 13.98
CA PRO A 241 -27.19 -8.80 14.02
C PRO A 241 -27.82 -9.00 12.64
N LYS A 242 -28.19 -10.26 12.31
CA LYS A 242 -28.79 -10.62 11.01
C LYS A 242 -30.01 -9.79 10.62
N PRO A 243 -30.94 -9.44 11.54
CA PRO A 243 -32.09 -8.61 11.18
C PRO A 243 -31.73 -7.22 10.65
N TRP A 244 -30.51 -6.72 10.92
CA TRP A 244 -30.07 -5.41 10.47
C TRP A 244 -29.63 -5.39 9.01
N ALA A 245 -29.45 -6.55 8.37
CA ALA A 245 -28.81 -6.66 7.05
C ALA A 245 -29.52 -5.78 6.01
N GLY A 246 -28.81 -4.75 5.53
CA GLY A 246 -29.28 -3.89 4.44
C GLY A 246 -30.32 -2.86 4.84
N LEU A 247 -30.65 -2.74 6.14
CA LEU A 247 -31.59 -1.74 6.61
C LEU A 247 -30.97 -0.34 6.62
N SER A 248 -31.81 0.67 6.34
CA SER A 248 -31.44 2.09 6.39
C SER A 248 -32.56 2.95 6.95
N ASP A 249 -32.18 4.09 7.51
CA ASP A 249 -33.06 5.14 8.05
C ASP A 249 -34.21 4.55 8.87
N LYS A 250 -35.46 4.80 8.46
CA LYS A 250 -36.65 4.46 9.25
C LYS A 250 -36.75 2.98 9.58
N GLU A 251 -36.46 2.10 8.61
CA GLU A 251 -36.51 0.64 8.83
C GLU A 251 -35.44 0.21 9.85
N PHE A 252 -34.25 0.81 9.78
CA PHE A 252 -33.19 0.50 10.73
C PHE A 252 -33.45 1.09 12.12
N GLN A 253 -34.06 2.28 12.19
CA GLN A 253 -34.51 2.90 13.44
C GLN A 253 -35.60 2.06 14.11
N ASP A 254 -36.54 1.53 13.33
CA ASP A 254 -37.62 0.69 13.85
C ASP A 254 -37.10 -0.66 14.37
N GLU A 255 -36.14 -1.27 13.66
CA GLU A 255 -35.50 -2.53 14.09
C GLU A 255 -34.62 -2.36 15.34
N THR A 256 -33.90 -1.24 15.45
CA THR A 256 -32.96 -1.00 16.57
C THR A 256 -33.60 -0.29 17.76
N GLY A 257 -34.73 0.40 17.55
CA GLY A 257 -35.29 1.35 18.50
C GLY A 257 -34.45 2.61 18.71
N LEU A 258 -33.50 2.91 17.82
CA LEU A 258 -32.60 4.07 17.91
C LEU A 258 -33.00 5.11 16.85
N GLU A 259 -33.55 6.26 17.27
CA GLU A 259 -34.09 7.29 16.37
C GLU A 259 -33.09 7.90 15.39
N ASP A 260 -31.79 7.80 15.69
CA ASP A 260 -30.71 8.35 14.87
C ASP A 260 -29.84 7.27 14.23
N ALA A 261 -30.32 6.01 14.19
CA ALA A 261 -29.75 4.96 13.36
C ALA A 261 -29.83 5.36 11.88
N VAL A 262 -28.74 5.12 11.13
CA VAL A 262 -28.59 5.56 9.74
C VAL A 262 -28.61 4.37 8.79
N PHE A 263 -27.73 3.38 8.99
CA PHE A 263 -27.67 2.22 8.11
C PHE A 263 -26.96 1.03 8.73
N CYS A 264 -27.19 -0.16 8.18
CA CYS A 264 -26.34 -1.33 8.35
C CYS A 264 -26.10 -1.98 6.98
N HIS A 265 -24.85 -2.26 6.64
CA HIS A 265 -24.52 -2.90 5.37
C HIS A 265 -25.09 -4.32 5.31
N ASN A 266 -25.55 -4.77 4.14
CA ASN A 266 -26.13 -6.11 3.96
C ASN A 266 -25.17 -7.25 4.34
N GLY A 267 -23.87 -7.04 4.17
CA GLY A 267 -22.82 -7.95 4.63
C GLY A 267 -22.52 -7.91 6.13
N LEU A 268 -23.25 -7.12 6.93
CA LEU A 268 -23.20 -7.11 8.40
C LEU A 268 -21.84 -6.76 9.02
N PHE A 269 -20.92 -6.17 8.27
CA PHE A 269 -19.59 -5.77 8.78
C PHE A 269 -19.52 -4.31 9.26
N ILE A 270 -20.54 -3.50 8.97
CA ILE A 270 -20.55 -2.08 9.34
C ILE A 270 -21.96 -1.54 9.49
N ALA A 271 -22.18 -0.73 10.53
CA ALA A 271 -23.39 0.05 10.76
C ALA A 271 -23.04 1.47 11.23
N GLY A 272 -23.98 2.38 11.09
CA GLY A 272 -23.80 3.79 11.44
C GLY A 272 -25.00 4.40 12.17
N ALA A 273 -24.71 5.32 13.09
CA ALA A 273 -25.66 6.18 13.77
C ALA A 273 -25.16 7.64 13.75
N LYS A 274 -26.03 8.63 13.99
CA LYS A 274 -25.58 10.04 14.05
C LYS A 274 -24.81 10.33 15.34
N SER A 275 -25.16 9.70 16.46
CA SER A 275 -24.54 9.93 17.76
C SER A 275 -23.65 8.79 18.23
N PHE A 276 -22.64 9.14 19.02
CA PHE A 276 -21.79 8.18 19.74
C PHE A 276 -22.62 7.25 20.63
N ALA A 277 -23.61 7.81 21.35
CA ALA A 277 -24.45 7.06 22.27
C ALA A 277 -25.20 5.92 21.57
N SER A 278 -25.76 6.18 20.38
CA SER A 278 -26.45 5.16 19.61
C SER A 278 -25.50 4.15 18.98
N ALA A 279 -24.31 4.56 18.50
CA ALA A 279 -23.31 3.61 18.04
C ALA A 279 -22.83 2.67 19.17
N MET A 280 -22.65 3.18 20.39
CA MET A 280 -22.32 2.34 21.55
C MET A 280 -23.46 1.39 21.92
N LYS A 281 -24.72 1.83 21.84
CA LYS A 281 -25.88 0.95 22.03
C LYS A 281 -25.93 -0.15 20.96
N MET A 282 -25.68 0.20 19.69
CA MET A 282 -25.59 -0.80 18.62
C MET A 282 -24.52 -1.84 18.90
N ALA A 283 -23.32 -1.42 19.33
CA ALA A 283 -22.25 -2.35 19.69
C ALA A 283 -22.66 -3.27 20.87
N ALA A 284 -23.35 -2.74 21.87
CA ALA A 284 -23.87 -3.55 22.98
C ALA A 284 -24.93 -4.57 22.52
N MET A 285 -25.90 -4.14 21.70
CA MET A 285 -26.91 -5.04 21.11
C MET A 285 -26.25 -6.15 20.28
N ALA A 286 -25.23 -5.80 19.49
CA ALA A 286 -24.49 -6.76 18.68
C ALA A 286 -23.70 -7.77 19.53
N LEU A 287 -23.18 -7.37 20.70
CA LEU A 287 -22.54 -8.30 21.63
C LEU A 287 -23.51 -9.34 22.20
N GLU A 288 -24.76 -8.96 22.46
CA GLU A 288 -25.79 -9.81 23.06
C GLU A 288 -26.52 -10.73 22.07
N ALA A 289 -26.52 -10.36 20.77
CA ALA A 289 -27.15 -11.11 19.69
C ALA A 289 -26.46 -12.43 19.31
#